data_AF-A0A1G2Q033-F1
#
_entry.id   AF-A0A1G2Q033-F1
#
_cell.length_a   1.000
_cell.length_b   1.000
_cell.length_c   1.000
_cell.angle_alpha   90.00
_cell.angle_beta   90.00
_cell.angle_gamma   90.00
#
_symmetry.space_group_name_H-M   'P 1'
#
loop_
_entity.id
_entity.type
_entity.pdbx_description
1 polymer ?
#
loop_
_entity_poly.entity_id
_entity_poly.type
_entity_poly.pdbx_seq_one_letter_code
_entity_poly.pdbx_strand_id
1 'polypeptide(L)'
;MSNPGTDPLDRLFHEAIGRAGGLFGTQYERIGEQEALHYLGALVENGREHWLETLRTLHVPLPDPARTIAALFACIREESLFTDPSFAFSLRLALCDVTAAAMREKADAEELLRRRIDGVFPENLRRRIRLQVHEDVLKDHADGKDLVPSQEAIRRHFEERRKATSQSATRPPAQAVRNPGTDTWLEPCPGCGLEKRCDKKTKWFRCKPCGFDQAYPFESASV
;
A
#
# COMPACT_ATOMS: atom_id res chain seq x y z
N MET A 1 20.64 -1.33 15.61
CA MET A 1 20.30 -2.34 14.58
C MET A 1 18.82 -2.61 14.72
N SER A 2 18.00 -2.02 13.87
CA SER A 2 16.54 -2.13 13.96
C SER A 2 16.08 -3.37 13.20
N ASN A 3 15.12 -4.10 13.76
CA ASN A 3 14.57 -5.33 13.17
C ASN A 3 13.98 -5.03 11.78
N PRO A 4 14.35 -5.76 10.71
CA PRO A 4 13.86 -5.55 9.32
C PRO A 4 12.39 -5.97 9.09
N GLY A 5 11.57 -5.96 10.15
CA GLY A 5 10.12 -6.19 10.10
C GLY A 5 9.34 -5.25 11.02
N THR A 6 9.96 -4.15 11.45
CA THR A 6 9.38 -3.19 12.40
C THR A 6 9.27 -1.76 11.89
N ASP A 7 9.77 -1.46 10.68
CA ASP A 7 9.51 -0.16 10.07
C ASP A 7 8.04 -0.10 9.60
N PRO A 8 7.24 0.85 10.08
CA PRO A 8 5.89 1.06 9.58
C PRO A 8 5.85 1.28 8.06
N LEU A 9 6.92 1.79 7.45
CA LEU A 9 7.08 1.94 5.99
C LEU A 9 7.23 0.59 5.30
N ASP A 10 8.05 -0.32 5.85
CA ASP A 10 8.15 -1.69 5.36
C ASP A 10 6.81 -2.39 5.46
N ARG A 11 6.07 -2.25 6.57
CA ARG A 11 4.75 -2.89 6.72
C ARG A 11 3.69 -2.30 5.77
N LEU A 12 3.71 -0.99 5.53
CA LEU A 12 2.88 -0.30 4.54
C LEU A 12 3.17 -0.79 3.14
N PHE A 13 4.46 -0.90 2.83
CA PHE A 13 4.97 -1.36 1.57
C PHE A 13 4.66 -2.85 1.37
N HIS A 14 4.77 -3.67 2.42
CA HIS A 14 4.37 -5.09 2.45
C HIS A 14 2.86 -5.27 2.28
N GLU A 15 2.02 -4.43 2.88
CA GLU A 15 0.57 -4.47 2.68
C GLU A 15 0.19 -3.97 1.28
N ALA A 16 0.84 -2.91 0.79
CA ALA A 16 0.69 -2.39 -0.57
C ALA A 16 1.07 -3.43 -1.62
N ILE A 17 2.18 -4.14 -1.39
CA ILE A 17 2.72 -5.22 -2.22
C ILE A 17 1.89 -6.48 -2.11
N GLY A 18 1.46 -6.87 -0.91
CA GLY A 18 0.60 -8.03 -0.69
C GLY A 18 -0.77 -7.82 -1.34
N ARG A 19 -1.25 -6.57 -1.34
CA ARG A 19 -2.40 -6.14 -2.15
C ARG A 19 -2.05 -6.05 -3.64
N ALA A 20 -0.86 -5.60 -4.05
CA ALA A 20 -0.43 -5.54 -5.45
C ALA A 20 -0.27 -6.93 -6.10
N GLY A 21 0.23 -7.91 -5.33
CA GLY A 21 0.29 -9.32 -5.71
C GLY A 21 -1.09 -9.97 -5.84
N GLY A 22 -2.12 -9.38 -5.22
CA GLY A 22 -3.54 -9.72 -5.41
C GLY A 22 -4.32 -8.80 -6.38
N LEU A 23 -3.83 -7.59 -6.67
CA LEU A 23 -4.52 -6.55 -7.47
C LEU A 23 -4.66 -6.93 -8.94
N PHE A 24 -3.92 -7.93 -9.42
CA PHE A 24 -4.03 -8.46 -10.78
C PHE A 24 -4.73 -9.82 -10.84
N GLY A 25 -5.40 -10.23 -9.77
CA GLY A 25 -6.22 -11.44 -9.68
C GLY A 25 -7.71 -11.12 -9.62
N THR A 26 -8.37 -11.06 -10.77
CA THR A 26 -9.84 -11.22 -11.01
C THR A 26 -10.88 -10.41 -10.22
N GLN A 27 -10.56 -9.59 -9.21
CA GLN A 27 -11.53 -8.72 -8.52
C GLN A 27 -10.92 -7.34 -8.24
N TYR A 28 -11.19 -6.39 -9.15
CA TYR A 28 -10.75 -5.00 -9.09
C TYR A 28 -11.45 -4.24 -7.94
N GLU A 29 -10.89 -4.21 -6.74
CA GLU A 29 -11.02 -3.02 -5.88
C GLU A 29 -10.07 -1.96 -6.50
N ARG A 30 -10.63 -0.99 -7.26
CA ARG A 30 -9.86 0.09 -7.90
C ARG A 30 -9.22 0.94 -6.81
N ILE A 31 -7.90 0.96 -6.72
CA ILE A 31 -7.16 1.94 -5.92
C ILE A 31 -7.47 3.35 -6.44
N GLY A 32 -7.64 4.31 -5.53
CA GLY A 32 -7.86 5.71 -5.87
C GLY A 32 -6.59 6.38 -6.38
N GLU A 33 -6.74 7.48 -7.12
CA GLU A 33 -5.61 8.25 -7.67
C GLU A 33 -4.62 8.70 -6.59
N GLN A 34 -5.11 9.21 -5.45
CA GLN A 34 -4.25 9.62 -4.34
C GLN A 34 -3.43 8.45 -3.77
N GLU A 35 -4.05 7.27 -3.68
CA GLU A 35 -3.38 6.06 -3.21
C GLU A 35 -2.31 5.60 -4.22
N ALA A 36 -2.62 5.68 -5.51
CA ALA A 36 -1.66 5.39 -6.58
C ALA A 36 -0.47 6.37 -6.57
N LEU A 37 -0.70 7.67 -6.36
CA LEU A 37 0.36 8.67 -6.20
C LEU A 37 1.26 8.37 -4.99
N HIS A 38 0.67 7.95 -3.87
CA HIS A 38 1.43 7.55 -2.70
C HIS A 38 2.30 6.30 -2.93
N TYR A 39 1.77 5.29 -3.64
CA TYR A 39 2.56 4.12 -4.02
C TYR A 39 3.68 4.47 -5.01
N LEU A 40 3.38 5.31 -6.01
CA LEU A 40 4.39 5.79 -6.95
C LEU A 40 5.48 6.60 -6.24
N GLY A 41 5.10 7.44 -5.27
CA GLY A 41 6.02 8.21 -4.43
C GLY A 41 6.95 7.30 -3.62
N ALA A 42 6.41 6.28 -2.96
CA ALA A 42 7.21 5.30 -2.23
C ALA A 42 8.17 4.52 -3.15
N LEU A 43 7.73 4.18 -4.37
CA LEU A 43 8.58 3.52 -5.36
C LEU A 43 9.73 4.43 -5.83
N VAL A 44 9.48 5.73 -6.00
CA VAL A 44 10.51 6.72 -6.36
C VAL A 44 11.52 6.92 -5.22
N GLU A 45 11.05 7.05 -3.99
CA GLU A 45 11.89 7.27 -2.80
C GLU A 45 12.89 6.15 -2.57
N ASN A 46 12.49 4.90 -2.79
CA ASN A 46 13.31 3.72 -2.52
C ASN A 46 13.98 3.15 -3.78
N GLY A 47 13.36 3.36 -4.94
CA GLY A 47 13.82 2.84 -6.21
C GLY A 47 13.33 1.43 -6.48
N ARG A 48 13.25 1.11 -7.78
CA ARG A 48 12.72 -0.17 -8.25
C ARG A 48 13.52 -1.37 -7.75
N GLU A 49 14.85 -1.30 -7.72
CA GLU A 49 15.67 -2.45 -7.31
C GLU A 49 15.51 -2.75 -5.81
N HIS A 50 15.51 -1.72 -4.96
CA HIS A 50 15.23 -1.90 -3.54
C HIS A 50 13.86 -2.50 -3.31
N TRP A 51 12.83 -2.03 -4.04
CA TRP A 51 11.51 -2.63 -4.01
C TRP A 51 11.53 -4.14 -4.31
N LEU A 52 12.18 -4.54 -5.41
CA LEU A 52 12.27 -5.94 -5.80
C LEU A 52 13.04 -6.79 -4.78
N GLU A 53 14.09 -6.24 -4.18
CA GLU A 53 14.84 -6.91 -3.12
C GLU A 53 14.00 -7.13 -1.86
N THR A 54 13.22 -6.13 -1.47
CA THR A 54 12.25 -6.25 -0.37
C THR A 54 11.23 -7.35 -0.66
N LEU A 55 10.68 -7.42 -1.88
CA LEU A 55 9.77 -8.50 -2.27
C LEU A 55 10.37 -9.90 -2.11
N ARG A 56 11.62 -10.07 -2.58
CA ARG A 56 12.35 -11.34 -2.47
C ARG A 56 12.51 -11.75 -1.01
N THR A 57 12.91 -10.81 -0.16
CA THR A 57 13.15 -11.04 1.27
C THR A 57 11.88 -11.53 1.99
N LEU A 58 10.71 -11.06 1.55
CA LEU A 58 9.41 -11.40 2.14
C LEU A 58 8.76 -12.63 1.53
N HIS A 59 9.42 -13.27 0.56
CA HIS A 59 8.86 -14.41 -0.16
C HIS A 59 7.52 -14.10 -0.84
N VAL A 60 7.31 -12.84 -1.24
CA VAL A 60 6.16 -12.44 -2.04
C VAL A 60 6.47 -12.75 -3.52
N PRO A 61 5.54 -13.33 -4.29
CA PRO A 61 5.72 -13.52 -5.72
C PRO A 61 6.11 -12.19 -6.39
N LEU A 62 7.23 -12.20 -7.12
CA LEU A 62 7.70 -11.02 -7.83
C LEU A 62 6.70 -10.67 -8.94
N PRO A 63 6.02 -9.52 -8.87
CA PRO A 63 5.19 -9.07 -9.97
C PRO A 63 6.08 -8.67 -11.15
N ASP A 64 5.50 -8.58 -12.35
CA ASP A 64 6.14 -7.88 -13.46
C ASP A 64 6.24 -6.39 -13.10
N PRO A 65 7.45 -5.85 -12.89
CA PRO A 65 7.63 -4.47 -12.46
C PRO A 65 7.03 -3.47 -13.43
N ALA A 66 7.20 -3.71 -14.74
CA ALA A 66 6.71 -2.82 -15.78
C ALA A 66 5.18 -2.78 -15.78
N ARG A 67 4.55 -3.94 -15.62
CA ARG A 67 3.09 -4.05 -15.54
C ARG A 67 2.53 -3.41 -14.28
N THR A 68 3.16 -3.60 -13.12
CA THR A 68 2.73 -2.96 -11.87
C THR A 68 2.83 -1.44 -11.96
N ILE A 69 3.94 -0.93 -12.47
CA ILE A 69 4.16 0.50 -12.68
C ILE A 69 3.11 1.06 -13.66
N ALA A 70 2.89 0.40 -14.80
CA ALA A 70 1.89 0.82 -15.77
C ALA A 70 0.46 0.88 -15.18
N ALA A 71 0.12 -0.07 -14.31
CA ALA A 71 -1.16 -0.05 -13.62
C ALA A 71 -1.32 1.13 -12.65
N LEU A 72 -0.25 1.54 -11.96
CA LEU A 72 -0.26 2.75 -11.14
C LEU A 72 -0.52 3.98 -12.01
N PHE A 73 0.17 4.11 -13.15
CA PHE A 73 -0.05 5.23 -14.07
C PHE A 73 -1.46 5.25 -14.66
N ALA A 74 -2.10 4.10 -14.87
CA ALA A 74 -3.49 4.03 -15.32
C ALA A 74 -4.50 4.61 -14.30
N CYS A 75 -4.10 4.73 -13.03
CA CYS A 75 -4.91 5.31 -11.95
C CYS A 75 -4.60 6.80 -11.70
N ILE A 76 -3.59 7.37 -12.35
CA ILE A 76 -3.08 8.71 -12.05
C ILE A 76 -3.30 9.62 -13.26
N ARG A 77 -3.93 10.78 -13.05
CA ARG A 77 -3.92 11.83 -14.07
C ARG A 77 -2.53 12.44 -14.14
N GLU A 78 -2.07 12.67 -15.36
CA GLU A 78 -0.71 13.16 -15.59
C GLU A 78 -0.45 14.50 -14.88
N GLU A 79 -1.43 15.40 -14.83
CA GLU A 79 -1.33 16.69 -14.16
C GLU A 79 -1.08 16.55 -12.65
N SER A 80 -1.61 15.49 -12.04
CA SER A 80 -1.43 15.23 -10.61
C SER A 80 0.02 14.88 -10.26
N LEU A 81 0.81 14.36 -11.22
CA LEU A 81 2.25 14.14 -11.02
C LEU A 81 3.04 15.44 -10.83
N PHE A 82 2.48 16.58 -11.26
CA PHE A 82 3.15 17.89 -11.21
C PHE A 82 2.49 18.85 -10.21
N THR A 83 1.35 18.48 -9.65
CA THR A 83 0.56 19.35 -8.75
C THR A 83 0.33 18.74 -7.37
N ASP A 84 0.48 17.43 -7.19
CA ASP A 84 0.31 16.79 -5.88
C ASP A 84 1.50 17.09 -4.95
N PRO A 85 1.25 17.71 -3.78
CA PRO A 85 2.32 18.11 -2.87
C PRO A 85 3.01 16.92 -2.19
N SER A 86 2.30 15.81 -1.96
CA SER A 86 2.90 14.61 -1.35
C SER A 86 3.85 13.92 -2.33
N PHE A 87 3.47 13.86 -3.60
CA PHE A 87 4.30 13.31 -4.65
C PHE A 87 5.53 14.17 -4.91
N ALA A 88 5.37 15.50 -4.95
CA ALA A 88 6.49 16.44 -5.03
C ALA A 88 7.47 16.26 -3.85
N PHE A 89 6.95 16.08 -2.62
CA PHE A 89 7.77 15.78 -1.45
C PHE A 89 8.53 14.44 -1.61
N SER A 90 7.90 13.43 -2.20
CA SER A 90 8.53 12.12 -2.45
C SER A 90 9.69 12.22 -3.44
N LEU A 91 9.53 13.03 -4.51
CA LEU A 91 10.60 13.32 -5.47
C LEU A 91 11.79 14.03 -4.81
N ARG A 92 11.51 14.98 -3.91
CA ARG A 92 12.55 15.66 -3.13
C ARG A 92 13.30 14.71 -2.21
N LEU A 93 12.61 13.81 -1.52
CA LEU A 93 13.25 12.79 -0.70
C LEU A 93 14.15 11.88 -1.53
N ALA A 94 13.68 11.45 -2.71
CA ALA A 94 14.49 10.65 -3.63
C ALA A 94 15.76 11.38 -4.07
N LEU A 95 15.67 12.69 -4.36
CA LEU A 95 16.84 13.50 -4.68
C LEU A 95 17.83 13.56 -3.51
N CYS A 96 17.35 13.79 -2.29
CA CYS A 96 18.21 13.82 -1.10
C CYS A 96 18.91 12.47 -0.88
N ASP A 97 18.17 11.35 -0.99
CA ASP A 97 18.73 10.00 -0.83
C ASP A 97 19.78 9.70 -1.90
N VAL A 98 19.47 9.97 -3.17
CA VAL A 98 20.40 9.80 -4.29
C VAL A 98 21.66 10.65 -4.11
N THR A 99 21.52 11.91 -3.69
CA THR A 99 22.67 12.79 -3.46
C THR A 99 23.53 12.28 -2.32
N ALA A 100 22.91 11.82 -1.22
CA ALA A 100 23.64 11.24 -0.10
C ALA A 100 24.38 9.95 -0.51
N ALA A 101 23.74 9.08 -1.31
CA ALA A 101 24.38 7.89 -1.87
C ALA A 101 25.56 8.25 -2.78
N ALA A 102 25.38 9.21 -3.69
CA ALA A 102 26.42 9.71 -4.58
C ALA A 102 27.64 10.20 -3.80
N MET A 103 27.43 10.97 -2.73
CA MET A 103 28.51 11.45 -1.86
C MET A 103 29.25 10.31 -1.15
N ARG A 104 28.52 9.32 -0.62
CA ARG A 104 29.11 8.14 0.05
C ARG A 104 29.93 7.28 -0.91
N GLU A 105 29.42 7.08 -2.12
CA GLU A 105 29.98 6.18 -3.13
C GLU A 105 30.96 6.87 -4.09
N LYS A 106 31.13 8.20 -3.97
CA LYS A 106 31.87 9.05 -4.92
C LYS A 106 31.39 8.86 -6.36
N ALA A 107 30.08 8.72 -6.52
CA ALA A 107 29.40 8.53 -7.80
C ALA A 107 28.79 9.83 -8.31
N ASP A 108 28.36 9.81 -9.57
CA ASP A 108 27.64 10.90 -10.21
C ASP A 108 26.17 10.92 -9.74
N ALA A 109 25.79 11.98 -9.02
CA ALA A 109 24.43 12.16 -8.50
C ALA A 109 23.38 12.33 -9.60
N GLU A 110 23.73 12.98 -10.72
CA GLU A 110 22.81 13.18 -11.85
C GLU A 110 22.50 11.85 -12.52
N GLU A 111 23.53 11.02 -12.74
CA GLU A 111 23.36 9.68 -13.32
C GLU A 111 22.54 8.77 -12.40
N LEU A 112 22.76 8.83 -11.08
CA LEU A 112 21.97 8.06 -10.12
C LEU A 112 20.51 8.51 -10.09
N LEU A 113 20.24 9.82 -10.14
CA LEU A 113 18.88 10.34 -10.21
C LEU A 113 18.21 9.93 -11.53
N ARG A 114 18.96 10.02 -12.65
CA ARG A 114 18.48 9.61 -13.96
C ARG A 114 18.05 8.14 -13.95
N ARG A 115 18.88 7.24 -13.42
CA ARG A 115 18.53 5.81 -13.26
C ARG A 115 17.29 5.61 -12.41
N ARG A 116 17.16 6.35 -11.30
CA ARG A 116 16.00 6.29 -10.40
C ARG A 116 14.71 6.65 -11.14
N ILE A 117 14.72 7.76 -11.88
CA ILE A 117 13.57 8.22 -12.66
C ILE A 117 13.29 7.28 -13.84
N ASP A 118 14.31 6.87 -14.60
CA ASP A 118 14.15 6.00 -15.78
C ASP A 118 13.57 4.63 -15.40
N GLY A 119 13.89 4.13 -14.20
CA GLY A 119 13.39 2.86 -13.68
C GLY A 119 11.91 2.88 -13.27
N VAL A 120 11.32 4.06 -13.07
CA VAL A 120 9.95 4.22 -12.57
C VAL A 120 9.03 4.88 -13.60
N PHE A 121 9.49 5.88 -14.33
CA PHE A 121 8.62 6.69 -15.18
C PHE A 121 8.66 6.27 -16.66
N PRO A 122 7.51 6.38 -17.37
CA PRO A 122 7.43 6.31 -18.82
C PRO A 122 8.32 7.33 -19.51
N GLU A 123 8.82 6.98 -20.71
CA GLU A 123 9.82 7.78 -21.43
C GLU A 123 9.39 9.23 -21.66
N ASN A 124 8.11 9.44 -22.02
CA ASN A 124 7.53 10.76 -22.27
C ASN A 124 7.47 11.66 -21.02
N LEU A 125 7.56 11.09 -19.81
CA LEU A 125 7.49 11.83 -18.54
C LEU A 125 8.85 12.08 -17.92
N ARG A 126 9.86 11.23 -18.18
CA ARG A 126 11.19 11.28 -17.54
C ARG A 126 11.83 12.66 -17.58
N ARG A 127 11.86 13.30 -18.75
CA ARG A 127 12.46 14.63 -18.92
C ARG A 127 11.72 15.69 -18.12
N ARG A 128 10.39 15.68 -18.16
CA ARG A 128 9.56 16.66 -17.45
C ARG A 128 9.70 16.52 -15.94
N ILE A 129 9.70 15.30 -15.41
CA ILE A 129 9.91 15.04 -13.99
C ILE A 129 11.30 15.52 -13.55
N ARG A 130 12.36 15.23 -14.33
CA ARG A 130 13.71 15.72 -14.02
C ARG A 130 13.79 17.24 -13.98
N LEU A 131 13.19 17.92 -14.95
CA LEU A 131 13.14 19.38 -14.99
C LEU A 131 12.38 19.94 -13.78
N GLN A 132 11.23 19.37 -13.45
CA GLN A 132 10.44 19.78 -12.28
C GLN A 132 11.25 19.69 -10.98
N VAL A 133 11.91 18.55 -10.73
CA VAL A 133 12.73 18.35 -9.53
C VAL A 133 13.85 19.39 -9.45
N HIS A 134 14.50 19.69 -10.58
CA HIS A 134 15.56 20.69 -10.63
C HIS A 134 15.03 22.11 -10.39
N GLU A 135 13.90 22.47 -11.03
CA GLU A 135 13.25 23.78 -10.84
C GLU A 135 12.79 24.00 -9.40
N ASP A 136 12.23 22.97 -8.76
CA ASP A 136 11.80 23.04 -7.36
C ASP A 136 12.97 23.27 -6.40
N VAL A 137 14.11 22.61 -6.65
CA VAL A 137 15.34 22.82 -5.88
C VAL A 137 15.88 24.23 -6.03
N LEU A 138 15.94 24.75 -7.26
CA LEU A 138 16.38 26.12 -7.51
C LEU A 138 15.47 27.15 -6.84
N LYS A 139 14.16 26.92 -6.91
CA LYS A 139 13.16 27.76 -6.27
C LYS A 139 13.32 27.75 -4.75
N ASP A 140 13.44 26.57 -4.14
CA ASP A 140 13.61 26.47 -2.70
C ASP A 140 14.92 27.09 -2.23
N HIS A 141 16.00 26.97 -3.00
CA HIS A 141 17.25 27.66 -2.72
C HIS A 141 17.08 29.19 -2.78
N ALA A 142 16.41 29.71 -3.80
CA ALA A 142 16.12 31.14 -3.93
C ALA A 142 15.22 31.67 -2.80
N ASP A 143 14.26 30.86 -2.34
CA ASP A 143 13.37 31.15 -1.22
C ASP A 143 14.08 31.03 0.15
N GLY A 144 15.35 30.61 0.20
CA GLY A 144 16.10 30.39 1.44
C GLY A 144 15.61 29.21 2.27
N LYS A 145 14.92 28.24 1.64
CA LYS A 145 14.44 27.03 2.32
C LYS A 145 15.55 25.97 2.36
N ASP A 146 15.56 25.20 3.43
CA ASP A 146 16.45 24.05 3.56
C ASP A 146 16.15 23.02 2.47
N LEU A 147 17.13 22.71 1.61
CA LEU A 147 16.98 21.71 0.56
C LEU A 147 16.62 20.34 1.10
N VAL A 148 17.19 19.98 2.26
CA VAL A 148 16.89 18.74 2.98
C VAL A 148 15.67 18.96 3.88
N PRO A 149 14.57 18.21 3.70
CA PRO A 149 13.42 18.31 4.58
C PRO A 149 13.77 18.00 6.04
N SER A 150 13.11 18.69 6.98
CA SER A 150 13.29 18.41 8.40
C SER A 150 12.76 17.02 8.78
N GLN A 151 13.33 16.42 9.84
CA GLN A 151 12.88 15.12 10.36
C GLN A 151 11.40 15.11 10.76
N GLU A 152 10.84 16.27 11.14
CA GLU A 152 9.43 16.41 11.45
C GLU A 152 8.56 16.39 10.17
N ALA A 153 8.99 17.10 9.12
CA ALA A 153 8.30 17.09 7.83
C ALA A 153 8.29 15.69 7.21
N ILE A 154 9.41 14.97 7.31
CA ILE A 154 9.55 13.58 6.85
C ILE A 154 8.57 12.66 7.59
N ARG A 155 8.54 12.74 8.94
CA ARG A 155 7.61 11.94 9.76
C ARG A 155 6.16 12.22 9.41
N ARG A 156 5.79 13.50 9.29
CA ARG A 156 4.42 13.90 8.89
C ARG A 156 4.03 13.33 7.53
N HIS A 157 4.90 13.46 6.52
CA HIS A 157 4.66 12.92 5.18
C HIS A 157 4.40 11.41 5.21
N PHE A 158 5.22 10.66 5.96
CA PHE A 158 5.02 9.22 6.09
C PHE A 158 3.75 8.84 6.86
N GLU A 159 3.37 9.61 7.89
CA GLU A 159 2.11 9.40 8.59
C GLU A 159 0.89 9.71 7.72
N GLU A 160 0.92 10.77 6.93
CA GLU A 160 -0.14 11.15 6.00
C GLU A 160 -0.34 10.08 4.94
N ARG A 161 0.77 9.61 4.33
CA ARG A 161 0.76 8.47 3.42
C ARG A 161 0.14 7.24 4.07
N ARG A 162 0.53 6.92 5.31
CA ARG A 162 -0.03 5.79 6.05
C ARG A 162 -1.53 5.92 6.28
N LYS A 163 -2.02 7.11 6.62
CA LYS A 163 -3.44 7.35 6.82
C LYS A 163 -4.21 7.18 5.51
N ALA A 164 -3.70 7.71 4.41
CA ALA A 164 -4.33 7.62 3.09
C ALA A 164 -4.45 6.16 2.61
N THR A 165 -3.41 5.33 2.80
CA THR A 165 -3.44 3.91 2.40
C THR A 165 -4.18 3.02 3.40
N SER A 166 -4.21 3.39 4.69
CA SER A 166 -4.91 2.61 5.73
C SER A 166 -6.41 2.89 5.77
N GLN A 167 -6.87 4.09 5.36
CA GLN A 167 -8.31 4.35 5.23
C GLN A 167 -8.97 3.48 4.16
N SER A 168 -8.25 3.17 3.05
CA SER A 168 -8.66 2.13 2.09
C SER A 168 -8.59 0.70 2.68
N ALA A 169 -7.82 0.48 3.75
CA ALA A 169 -7.70 -0.81 4.44
C ALA A 169 -8.82 -1.07 5.46
N THR A 170 -9.43 -0.01 5.99
CA THR A 170 -10.68 -0.10 6.75
C THR A 170 -11.83 -0.43 5.80
N ARG A 171 -11.83 -1.67 5.31
CA ARG A 171 -13.09 -2.37 5.07
C ARG A 171 -13.91 -2.21 6.36
N PRO A 172 -15.18 -1.75 6.30
CA PRO A 172 -16.14 -2.21 7.30
C PRO A 172 -15.95 -3.73 7.35
N PRO A 173 -15.87 -4.38 8.53
CA PRO A 173 -15.77 -5.84 8.60
C PRO A 173 -16.83 -6.35 7.64
N ALA A 174 -16.41 -7.08 6.60
CA ALA A 174 -17.24 -7.38 5.44
C ALA A 174 -18.64 -7.65 5.95
N GLN A 175 -19.57 -6.68 5.77
CA GLN A 175 -20.95 -6.94 6.11
C GLN A 175 -21.27 -8.09 5.19
N ALA A 176 -21.36 -9.29 5.77
CA ALA A 176 -21.58 -10.52 5.03
C ALA A 176 -22.63 -10.18 4.00
N VAL A 177 -22.22 -10.17 2.73
CA VAL A 177 -23.05 -9.70 1.63
C VAL A 177 -24.37 -10.42 1.80
N ARG A 178 -25.40 -9.66 2.18
CA ARG A 178 -26.73 -10.20 2.45
C ARG A 178 -27.13 -10.88 1.15
N ASN A 179 -27.17 -12.21 1.12
CA ASN A 179 -27.88 -12.90 0.06
C ASN A 179 -29.35 -12.52 0.23
N PRO A 180 -29.92 -11.65 -0.62
CA PRO A 180 -31.31 -11.28 -0.50
C PRO A 180 -32.12 -12.56 -0.73
N GLY A 181 -32.96 -12.94 0.25
CA GLY A 181 -33.89 -14.08 0.11
C GLY A 181 -33.51 -15.39 0.79
N THR A 182 -32.58 -15.40 1.76
CA THR A 182 -32.46 -16.56 2.67
C THR A 182 -33.01 -16.20 4.04
N ASP A 183 -34.12 -16.83 4.43
CA ASP A 183 -34.67 -16.70 5.78
C ASP A 183 -33.64 -17.17 6.79
N THR A 184 -33.39 -16.33 7.79
CA THR A 184 -32.46 -16.62 8.89
C THR A 184 -33.20 -16.55 10.21
N TRP A 185 -32.88 -17.44 11.14
CA TRP A 185 -33.38 -17.44 12.52
C TRP A 185 -32.22 -17.44 13.51
N LEU A 186 -32.51 -17.23 14.79
CA LEU A 186 -31.54 -17.32 15.88
C LEU A 186 -31.72 -18.66 16.60
N GLU A 187 -30.60 -19.35 16.84
CA GLU A 187 -30.55 -20.62 17.57
C GLU A 187 -29.59 -20.46 18.77
N PRO A 188 -30.02 -20.76 20.01
CA PRO A 188 -29.15 -20.71 21.17
C PRO A 188 -28.11 -21.83 21.14
N CYS A 189 -26.85 -21.50 21.47
CA CYS A 189 -25.80 -22.51 21.60
C CYS A 189 -26.09 -23.48 22.76
N PRO A 190 -26.04 -24.82 22.57
CA PRO A 190 -26.26 -25.78 23.64
C PRO A 190 -25.27 -25.66 24.82
N GLY A 191 -24.04 -25.21 24.55
CA GLY A 191 -22.99 -25.12 25.57
C GLY A 191 -23.00 -23.84 26.40
N CYS A 192 -23.48 -22.71 25.87
CA CYS A 192 -23.41 -21.41 26.58
C CYS A 192 -24.66 -20.53 26.45
N GLY A 193 -25.70 -20.99 25.76
CA GLY A 193 -26.94 -20.25 25.54
C GLY A 193 -26.82 -19.05 24.60
N LEU A 194 -25.62 -18.69 24.12
CA LEU A 194 -25.44 -17.55 23.23
C LEU A 194 -26.15 -17.78 21.89
N GLU A 195 -27.05 -16.87 21.54
CA GLU A 195 -27.81 -16.93 20.30
C GLU A 195 -26.91 -16.68 19.09
N LYS A 196 -26.99 -17.60 18.12
CA LYS A 196 -26.27 -17.51 16.86
C LYS A 196 -27.24 -17.62 15.70
N ARG A 197 -27.02 -16.81 14.67
CA ARG A 197 -27.82 -16.83 13.45
C ARG A 197 -27.56 -18.10 12.64
N CYS A 198 -28.64 -18.79 12.29
CA CYS A 198 -28.68 -19.94 11.39
C CYS A 198 -29.54 -19.63 10.16
N ASP A 199 -29.31 -20.36 9.09
CA ASP A 199 -30.09 -20.33 7.86
C ASP A 199 -30.33 -21.75 7.32
N LYS A 200 -31.15 -21.89 6.27
CA LYS A 200 -31.46 -23.21 5.68
C LYS A 200 -30.25 -23.96 5.11
N LYS A 201 -29.11 -23.29 4.91
CA LYS A 201 -27.87 -23.87 4.37
C LYS A 201 -26.85 -24.17 5.46
N THR A 202 -27.14 -23.83 6.71
CA THR A 202 -26.24 -24.03 7.84
C THR A 202 -26.15 -25.52 8.13
N LYS A 203 -25.04 -26.14 7.73
CA LYS A 203 -24.73 -27.54 8.00
C LYS A 203 -23.91 -27.75 9.28
N TRP A 204 -23.29 -26.68 9.79
CA TRP A 204 -22.33 -26.75 10.88
C TRP A 204 -22.46 -25.55 11.82
N PHE A 205 -22.55 -25.82 13.11
CA PHE A 205 -22.72 -24.84 14.16
C PHE A 205 -21.47 -24.79 15.04
N ARG A 206 -20.71 -23.70 14.88
CA ARG A 206 -19.54 -23.39 15.70
C ARG A 206 -19.76 -22.16 16.59
N CYS A 207 -19.63 -22.31 17.89
CA CYS A 207 -19.69 -21.24 18.89
C CYS A 207 -18.27 -20.82 19.29
N LYS A 208 -17.87 -19.58 18.99
CA LYS A 208 -16.52 -19.09 19.32
C LYS A 208 -16.29 -18.95 20.84
N PRO A 209 -17.24 -18.42 21.64
CA PRO A 209 -17.01 -18.24 23.08
C PRO A 209 -16.78 -19.53 23.87
N CYS A 210 -17.56 -20.58 23.62
CA CYS A 210 -17.47 -21.83 24.40
C CYS A 210 -16.81 -23.00 23.64
N GLY A 211 -16.43 -22.81 22.38
CA GLY A 211 -15.78 -23.84 21.56
C GLY A 211 -16.71 -24.95 21.06
N PHE A 212 -18.02 -24.88 21.31
CA PHE A 212 -18.98 -25.87 20.82
C PHE A 212 -18.98 -25.94 19.28
N ASP A 213 -18.81 -27.13 18.72
CA ASP A 213 -18.60 -27.32 17.28
C ASP A 213 -19.21 -28.65 16.80
N GLN A 214 -20.40 -28.60 16.20
CA GLN A 214 -21.13 -29.79 15.73
C GLN A 214 -21.98 -29.51 14.48
N ALA A 215 -22.39 -30.56 13.77
CA ALA A 215 -23.35 -30.45 12.67
C ALA A 215 -24.71 -29.91 13.15
N TYR A 216 -25.40 -29.17 12.29
CA TYR A 216 -26.75 -28.64 12.53
C TYR A 216 -27.75 -29.27 11.54
N PRO A 217 -28.98 -29.65 11.96
CA PRO A 217 -29.53 -29.54 13.32
C PRO A 217 -28.81 -30.46 14.30
N PHE A 218 -28.76 -30.07 15.58
CA PHE A 218 -28.18 -30.91 16.62
C PHE A 218 -28.97 -32.21 16.70
N GLU A 219 -28.28 -33.35 16.80
CA GLU A 219 -28.94 -34.62 17.05
C GLU A 219 -29.71 -34.50 18.37
N SER A 220 -31.04 -34.57 18.30
CA SER A 220 -31.86 -34.74 19.50
C SER A 220 -31.42 -36.06 20.14
N ALA A 221 -30.99 -36.01 21.40
CA ALA A 221 -30.78 -37.22 22.18
C ALA A 221 -32.07 -38.06 22.06
N SER A 222 -31.94 -39.23 21.42
CA SER A 222 -33.06 -40.17 21.27
C SER A 222 -33.58 -40.48 22.68
N VAL A 223 -34.86 -40.20 22.93
CA VAL A 223 -35.57 -40.59 24.16
C VAL A 223 -35.62 -42.11 24.27
#